data_AF-A0A960E8M6-F1
#
_entry.id   AF-A0A960E8M6-F1
#
_cell.length_a   1.000
_cell.length_b   1.000
_cell.length_c   1.000
_cell.angle_alpha   90.00
_cell.angle_beta   90.00
_cell.angle_gamma   90.00
#
_symmetry.space_group_name_H-M   'P 1'
#
loop_
_entity.id
_entity.type
_entity.pdbx_description
1 polymer ?
#
loop_
_entity_poly.entity_id
_entity_poly.type
_entity_poly.pdbx_seq_one_letter_code
_entity_poly.pdbx_strand_id
1 'polypeptide(L)'
;MELDVPELVRQRALANGEAGRTWLDELPEVVATLTRRWGLELGRPFRSGTAAYVVEAVDAHRNPCVLKVAMPLEMDDIAGFERSVIVHRLADGRGCAELLDHDADRSAMLLERLGPNLADLG
;
A
#
# COMPACT_ATOMS: atom_id res chain seq x y z
N MET A 1 -8.00 -2.33 -15.06
CA MET A 1 -8.03 -3.32 -13.95
C MET A 1 -9.14 -2.89 -13.02
N GLU A 2 -10.04 -3.79 -12.63
CA GLU A 2 -11.04 -3.48 -11.59
C GLU A 2 -10.41 -3.84 -10.23
N LEU A 3 -10.33 -2.86 -9.33
CA LEU A 3 -9.76 -3.02 -8.00
C LEU A 3 -10.87 -3.23 -6.96
N ASP A 4 -10.77 -4.30 -6.17
CA ASP A 4 -11.53 -4.44 -4.91
C ASP A 4 -10.91 -3.49 -3.88
N VAL A 5 -11.39 -2.24 -3.85
CA VAL A 5 -11.02 -1.25 -2.83
C VAL A 5 -11.92 -1.45 -1.61
N PRO A 6 -11.37 -1.79 -0.43
CA PRO A 6 -12.17 -1.96 0.79
C PRO A 6 -13.02 -0.72 1.11
N GLU A 7 -14.25 -0.94 1.57
CA GLU A 7 -15.21 0.14 1.85
C GLU A 7 -14.66 1.18 2.83
N LEU A 8 -13.94 0.76 3.87
CA LEU A 8 -13.32 1.68 4.83
C LEU A 8 -12.30 2.63 4.18
N VAL A 9 -11.52 2.13 3.21
CA VAL A 9 -10.56 2.94 2.44
C VAL A 9 -11.30 3.91 1.52
N ARG A 10 -12.34 3.42 0.82
CA ARG A 10 -13.19 4.25 -0.04
C ARG A 10 -13.86 5.38 0.75
N GLN A 11 -14.47 5.07 1.88
CA GLN A 11 -15.13 6.05 2.75
C GLN A 11 -14.14 7.09 3.28
N ARG A 12 -12.95 6.65 3.72
CA ARG A 12 -11.91 7.57 4.18
C ARG A 12 -11.44 8.51 3.07
N ALA A 13 -11.27 8.01 1.86
CA ALA A 13 -10.91 8.81 0.70
C ALA A 13 -11.99 9.84 0.34
N LEU A 14 -13.27 9.44 0.32
CA LEU A 14 -14.37 10.37 0.07
C LEU A 14 -14.47 11.47 1.14
N ALA A 15 -14.21 11.12 2.40
CA ALA A 15 -14.14 12.08 3.51
C ALA A 15 -12.95 13.05 3.39
N ASN A 16 -11.92 12.68 2.62
CA ASN A 16 -10.73 13.49 2.36
C ASN A 16 -10.90 14.48 1.19
N GLY A 17 -12.15 14.75 0.77
CA GLY A 17 -12.44 15.81 -0.19
C GLY A 17 -11.99 15.48 -1.62
N GLU A 18 -11.47 16.47 -2.34
CA GLU A 18 -11.05 16.33 -3.73
C GLU A 18 -9.81 15.45 -3.85
N ALA A 19 -8.81 15.63 -2.97
CA ALA A 19 -7.58 14.85 -2.97
C ALA A 19 -7.83 13.34 -2.86
N GLY A 20 -8.75 12.92 -1.97
CA GLY A 20 -9.12 11.51 -1.86
C GLY A 20 -9.92 10.97 -3.04
N ARG A 21 -10.74 11.79 -3.70
CA ARG A 21 -11.44 11.40 -4.95
C ARG A 21 -10.45 11.18 -6.09
N THR A 22 -9.54 12.14 -6.30
CA THR A 22 -8.45 12.00 -7.28
C THR A 22 -7.62 10.75 -7.02
N TRP A 23 -7.25 10.51 -5.76
CA TRP A 23 -6.52 9.31 -5.38
C TRP A 23 -7.29 8.02 -5.72
N LEU A 24 -8.60 7.95 -5.45
CA LEU A 24 -9.42 6.79 -5.82
C LEU A 24 -9.48 6.57 -7.33
N ASP A 25 -9.59 7.64 -8.11
CA ASP A 25 -9.68 7.59 -9.57
C ASP A 25 -8.35 7.14 -10.22
N GLU A 26 -7.22 7.55 -9.63
CA GLU A 26 -5.88 7.21 -10.11
C GLU A 26 -5.38 5.83 -9.62
N LEU A 27 -5.90 5.35 -8.48
CA LEU A 27 -5.44 4.13 -7.82
C LEU A 27 -5.37 2.90 -8.75
N PRO A 28 -6.35 2.60 -9.63
CA PRO A 28 -6.25 1.50 -10.58
C PRO A 28 -5.04 1.54 -11.51
N GLU A 29 -4.68 2.73 -12.01
CA GLU A 29 -3.52 2.85 -12.90
C GLU A 29 -2.20 2.84 -12.13
N VAL A 30 -2.18 3.43 -10.94
CA VAL A 30 -1.02 3.36 -10.02
C VAL A 30 -0.72 1.89 -9.69
N VAL A 31 -1.71 1.14 -9.25
CA VAL A 31 -1.54 -0.29 -8.93
C VAL A 31 -1.12 -1.07 -10.16
N ALA A 32 -1.77 -0.88 -11.32
CA ALA A 32 -1.39 -1.58 -12.55
C ALA A 32 0.06 -1.28 -12.97
N THR A 33 0.51 -0.04 -12.81
CA THR A 33 1.90 0.37 -13.08
C THR A 33 2.88 -0.32 -12.15
N LEU A 34 2.60 -0.32 -10.84
CA LEU A 34 3.46 -0.94 -9.83
C LEU A 34 3.51 -2.47 -9.99
N THR A 35 2.36 -3.09 -10.28
CA THR A 35 2.27 -4.52 -10.58
C THR A 35 3.15 -4.89 -11.78
N ARG A 36 3.13 -4.11 -12.86
CA ARG A 36 4.02 -4.34 -14.02
C ARG A 36 5.49 -4.10 -13.68
N ARG A 37 5.79 -3.02 -12.96
CA ARG A 37 7.15 -2.60 -12.59
C ARG A 37 7.83 -3.64 -11.71
N TRP A 38 7.12 -4.14 -10.70
CA TRP A 38 7.64 -5.08 -9.71
C TRP A 38 7.34 -6.55 -10.04
N GLY A 39 6.64 -6.83 -11.15
CA GLY A 39 6.32 -8.19 -11.58
C GLY A 39 5.42 -8.93 -10.58
N LEU A 40 4.36 -8.27 -10.12
CA LEU A 40 3.50 -8.77 -9.05
C LEU A 40 2.28 -9.53 -9.59
N GLU A 41 1.85 -10.57 -8.89
CA GLU A 41 0.51 -11.15 -8.96
C GLU A 41 -0.27 -10.70 -7.72
N LEU A 42 -1.36 -9.95 -7.89
CA LEU A 42 -2.14 -9.41 -6.77
C LEU A 42 -3.09 -10.47 -6.20
N GLY A 43 -3.17 -10.51 -4.87
CA GLY A 43 -4.08 -11.34 -4.09
C GLY A 43 -5.23 -10.53 -3.50
N ARG A 44 -5.58 -10.80 -2.24
CA ARG A 44 -6.72 -10.16 -1.57
C ARG A 44 -6.31 -8.84 -0.94
N PRO A 45 -7.18 -7.81 -0.96
CA PRO A 45 -6.94 -6.58 -0.21
C PRO A 45 -7.13 -6.82 1.29
N PHE A 46 -6.29 -6.15 2.10
CA PHE A 46 -6.47 -6.10 3.55
C PHE A 46 -7.61 -5.14 3.90
N ARG A 47 -8.54 -5.57 4.76
CA ARG A 47 -9.79 -4.84 5.04
C ARG A 47 -9.76 -3.97 6.30
N SER A 48 -8.70 -4.05 7.12
CA SER A 48 -8.63 -3.40 8.45
C SER A 48 -7.95 -2.02 8.47
N GLY A 49 -7.48 -1.50 7.33
CA GLY A 49 -6.85 -0.17 7.21
C GLY A 49 -7.74 0.87 6.53
N THR A 50 -7.52 2.16 6.84
CA THR A 50 -8.25 3.29 6.25
C THR A 50 -7.37 4.26 5.48
N ALA A 51 -6.07 4.34 5.82
CA ALA A 51 -5.15 5.36 5.32
C ALA A 51 -4.38 4.97 4.05
N ALA A 52 -4.57 3.75 3.56
CA ALA A 52 -3.86 3.23 2.39
C ALA A 52 -4.68 2.11 1.75
N TYR A 53 -4.49 1.91 0.45
CA TYR A 53 -4.81 0.64 -0.18
C TYR A 53 -3.68 -0.35 0.09
N VAL A 54 -4.02 -1.50 0.68
CA VAL A 54 -3.04 -2.53 1.02
C VAL A 54 -3.54 -3.86 0.47
N VAL A 55 -2.70 -4.55 -0.28
CA VAL A 55 -3.07 -5.79 -0.98
C VAL A 55 -1.94 -6.82 -0.91
N GLU A 56 -2.31 -8.08 -0.74
CA GLU A 56 -1.38 -9.19 -0.88
C GLU A 56 -0.81 -9.23 -2.31
N ALA A 57 0.44 -9.63 -2.43
CA ALA A 57 1.08 -9.84 -3.71
C ALA A 57 2.05 -11.02 -3.66
N VAL A 58 2.39 -11.53 -4.84
CA VAL A 58 3.48 -12.49 -5.04
C VAL A 58 4.39 -11.92 -6.12
N ASP A 59 5.70 -11.88 -5.87
CA ASP A 59 6.67 -11.38 -6.86
C ASP A 59 6.97 -12.41 -7.98
N ALA A 60 7.77 -12.01 -8.97
CA ALA A 60 8.17 -12.88 -10.08
C ALA A 60 8.98 -14.13 -9.64
N HIS A 61 9.52 -14.11 -8.43
CA HIS A 61 10.28 -15.21 -7.82
C HIS A 61 9.42 -16.06 -6.88
N ARG A 62 8.09 -15.84 -6.85
CA ARG A 62 7.11 -16.55 -6.02
C ARG A 62 7.21 -16.22 -4.53
N ASN A 63 7.85 -15.11 -4.16
CA ASN A 63 7.91 -14.66 -2.77
C ASN A 63 6.65 -13.87 -2.40
N PRO A 64 6.00 -14.18 -1.26
CA PRO A 64 4.88 -13.39 -0.77
C PRO A 64 5.33 -12.00 -0.31
N CYS A 65 4.62 -10.97 -0.75
CA CYS A 65 4.84 -9.58 -0.40
C CYS A 65 3.52 -8.84 -0.18
N VAL A 66 3.60 -7.58 0.21
CA VAL A 66 2.45 -6.68 0.40
C VAL A 66 2.70 -5.39 -0.35
N LEU A 67 1.78 -5.03 -1.23
CA LEU A 67 1.75 -3.72 -1.88
C LEU A 67 0.92 -2.77 -1.02
N LYS A 68 1.51 -1.63 -0.65
CA LYS A 68 0.86 -0.54 0.07
C LYS A 68 0.94 0.75 -0.74
N VAL A 69 -0.20 1.35 -1.04
CA VAL A 69 -0.31 2.66 -1.70
C VAL A 69 -0.99 3.62 -0.72
N ALA A 70 -0.23 4.59 -0.21
CA ALA A 70 -0.74 5.53 0.78
C ALA A 70 -1.71 6.54 0.16
N MET A 71 -2.73 6.93 0.93
CA MET A 71 -3.64 8.02 0.57
C MET A 71 -3.03 9.36 1.03
N PRO A 72 -3.18 10.44 0.24
CA PRO A 72 -2.73 11.78 0.65
C PRO A 72 -3.74 12.40 1.62
N LEU A 73 -3.62 12.12 2.92
CA LEU A 73 -4.56 12.55 3.97
C LEU A 73 -4.31 13.99 4.47
N GLU A 74 -3.11 14.56 4.30
CA GLU A 74 -2.77 15.96 4.61
C GLU A 74 -1.76 16.59 3.62
N MET A 75 -1.65 17.93 3.56
CA MET A 75 -0.73 18.64 2.66
C MET A 75 0.77 18.30 2.86
N ASP A 76 1.16 17.86 4.06
CA ASP A 76 2.54 17.46 4.41
C ASP A 76 2.80 15.94 4.25
N ASP A 77 1.86 15.17 3.67
CA ASP A 77 1.96 13.71 3.63
C ASP A 77 3.00 13.16 2.67
N ILE A 78 3.48 13.92 1.68
CA ILE A 78 4.67 13.51 0.92
C ILE A 78 5.84 13.32 1.88
N ALA A 79 6.04 14.27 2.80
CA ALA A 79 7.05 14.15 3.85
C ALA A 79 6.70 13.05 4.87
N GLY A 80 5.40 12.78 5.11
CA GLY A 80 4.94 11.66 5.94
C GLY A 80 5.30 10.29 5.36
N PHE A 81 5.07 10.11 4.06
CA PHE A 81 5.44 8.91 3.31
C PHE A 81 6.97 8.72 3.27
N GLU A 82 7.72 9.77 2.92
CA GLU A 82 9.19 9.72 2.91
C GLU A 82 9.77 9.36 4.28
N ARG A 83 9.22 9.92 5.37
CA ARG A 83 9.60 9.53 6.74
C ARG A 83 9.35 8.04 6.98
N SER A 84 8.22 7.51 6.50
CA SER A 84 7.92 6.08 6.64
C SER A 84 8.94 5.20 5.90
N VAL A 85 9.31 5.58 4.67
CA VAL A 85 10.35 4.90 3.89
C VAL A 85 11.70 4.93 4.62
N ILE A 86 12.10 6.08 5.16
CA ILE A 86 13.35 6.23 5.93
C ILE A 86 13.34 5.32 7.16
N VAL A 87 12.24 5.31 7.92
CA VAL A 87 12.10 4.45 9.12
C VAL A 87 12.24 2.98 8.76
N HIS A 88 11.58 2.50 7.70
CA HIS A 88 11.68 1.10 7.30
C HIS A 88 13.10 0.73 6.83
N ARG A 89 13.75 1.63 6.08
CA ARG A 89 15.15 1.44 5.65
C ARG A 89 16.13 1.40 6.81
N LEU A 90 15.94 2.24 7.83
CA LEU A 90 16.80 2.25 9.02
C LEU A 90 16.55 1.04 9.93
N ALA A 91 15.29 0.60 10.03
CA ALA A 91 14.91 -0.58 10.80
C ALA A 91 15.50 -1.86 10.20
N ASP A 92 15.54 -1.98 8.87
CA ASP A 92 16.12 -3.13 8.15
C ASP A 92 15.49 -4.45 8.61
N GLY A 93 14.15 -4.49 8.58
CA GLY A 93 13.35 -5.62 9.07
C GLY A 93 13.30 -5.79 10.60
N ARG A 94 14.00 -4.95 11.37
CA ARG A 94 14.01 -5.06 12.84
C ARG A 94 12.84 -4.28 13.45
N GLY A 95 11.80 -5.00 13.85
CA GLY A 95 10.66 -4.45 14.57
C GLY A 95 9.58 -3.84 13.67
N CYS A 96 9.76 -3.88 12.35
CA CYS A 96 8.75 -3.59 11.35
C CYS A 96 8.97 -4.48 10.12
N ALA A 97 7.99 -4.56 9.23
CA ALA A 97 8.15 -5.23 7.94
C ALA A 97 9.37 -4.64 7.19
N GLU A 98 10.17 -5.49 6.57
CA GLU A 98 11.22 -5.13 5.64
C GLU A 98 10.64 -4.41 4.41
N LEU A 99 11.33 -3.33 4.00
CA LEU A 99 11.03 -2.60 2.76
C LEU A 99 11.79 -3.22 1.60
N LEU A 100 11.07 -3.87 0.69
CA LEU A 100 11.64 -4.53 -0.49
C LEU A 100 11.91 -3.52 -1.62
N ASP A 101 10.97 -2.60 -1.87
CA ASP A 101 11.12 -1.49 -2.81
C ASP A 101 10.10 -0.36 -2.52
N HIS A 102 10.24 0.80 -3.16
CA HIS A 102 9.30 1.92 -3.04
C HIS A 102 9.25 2.80 -4.31
N ASP A 103 8.15 3.51 -4.46
CA ASP A 103 7.94 4.55 -5.47
C ASP A 103 7.41 5.80 -4.76
N ALA A 104 8.28 6.79 -4.58
CA ALA A 104 7.96 8.01 -3.85
C ALA A 104 6.92 8.88 -4.58
N ASP A 105 6.99 8.94 -5.91
CA ASP A 105 6.06 9.73 -6.73
C ASP A 105 4.62 9.21 -6.61
N ARG A 106 4.47 7.91 -6.34
CA ARG A 106 3.18 7.23 -6.19
C ARG A 106 2.82 6.92 -4.74
N SER A 107 3.63 7.37 -3.78
CA SER A 107 3.48 7.04 -2.35
C SER A 107 3.26 5.55 -2.10
N ALA A 108 4.07 4.70 -2.75
CA ALA A 108 3.91 3.25 -2.72
C ALA A 108 5.12 2.52 -2.13
N MET A 109 4.85 1.48 -1.34
CA MET A 109 5.86 0.61 -0.74
C MET A 109 5.54 -0.85 -1.09
N LEU A 110 6.59 -1.61 -1.41
CA LEU A 110 6.56 -3.05 -1.46
C LEU A 110 7.22 -3.58 -0.18
N LEU A 111 6.46 -4.33 0.60
CA LEU A 111 6.87 -4.81 1.92
C LEU A 111 6.92 -6.34 1.94
N GLU A 112 7.71 -6.90 2.84
CA GLU A 112 7.59 -8.33 3.15
C GLU A 112 6.20 -8.67 3.68
N ARG A 113 5.74 -9.90 3.46
CA ARG A 113 4.48 -10.39 4.02
C ARG A 113 4.70 -11.00 5.40
N LEU A 114 4.22 -10.31 6.44
CA LEU A 114 4.26 -10.80 7.81
C LEU A 114 3.08 -11.75 8.10
N GLY A 115 3.31 -13.06 7.97
CA GLY A 115 2.42 -14.12 8.48
C GLY A 115 0.92 -13.98 8.11
N PRO A 116 0.04 -14.70 8.84
CA PRO A 116 -1.41 -14.47 8.78
C PRO A 116 -1.81 -13.17 9.48
N ASN A 117 -2.95 -12.60 9.10
CA ASN A 117 -3.51 -11.43 9.79
C ASN A 117 -3.92 -11.81 11.22
N LEU A 118 -3.51 -11.02 12.21
CA LEU A 118 -3.86 -11.25 13.62
C LEU A 118 -5.38 -11.27 13.86
N ALA A 119 -6.16 -10.50 13.09
CA ALA A 119 -7.62 -10.49 13.19
C ALA A 119 -8.25 -11.85 12.81
N ASP A 120 -7.53 -12.68 12.06
CA ASP A 120 -7.99 -14.00 11.62
C ASP A 120 -7.56 -15.11 12.61
N LEU A 121 -6.78 -14.78 13.65
CA LEU A 121 -6.14 -15.77 14.53
C LEU A 121 -6.85 -16.07 15.86
N GLY A 122 -7.94 -15.39 16.19
CA GLY A 122 -8.86 -15.74 17.29
C GLY A 122 -8.34 -15.41 18.69
#